data_AF-A0A5R8P4T6-F1
#
_entry.id   AF-A0A5R8P4T6-F1
#
_cell.length_a   1.000
_cell.length_b   1.000
_cell.length_c   1.000
_cell.angle_alpha   90.00
_cell.angle_beta   90.00
_cell.angle_gamma   90.00
#
_symmetry.space_group_name_H-M   'P 1'
#
loop_
_entity.id
_entity.type
_entity.pdbx_description
1 polymer ?
#
loop_
_entity_poly.entity_id
_entity_poly.type
_entity_poly.pdbx_seq_one_letter_code
_entity_poly.pdbx_strand_id
1 'polypeptide(L)'
;MISEPVQAAVLELQNRALRTRDVYELDRIDRALDELVRNPQKASASAPAAHIRSALGHASQAIGRRREIAPEVELDSGAEFGAEDQNFRLVDIRLWIQSEPTITVRDREILNNLAAGESAESLANRDGLPVTLVRQRISRARRHARQIWQSSAVVA
;
A
#
# COMPACT_ATOMS: atom_id res chain seq x y z
N MET A 1 -6.35 -27.18 9.76
CA MET A 1 -7.47 -26.27 10.03
C MET A 1 -6.94 -24.85 9.95
N ILE A 2 -7.52 -23.98 9.12
CA ILE A 2 -7.13 -22.57 9.02
C ILE A 2 -7.73 -21.84 10.23
N SER A 3 -6.97 -20.97 10.88
CA SER A 3 -7.46 -20.21 12.04
C SER A 3 -8.44 -19.12 11.58
N GLU A 4 -9.39 -18.75 12.45
CA GLU A 4 -10.36 -17.68 12.19
C GLU A 4 -9.68 -16.35 11.77
N PRO A 5 -8.56 -15.91 12.39
CA PRO A 5 -7.85 -14.72 11.94
C PRO A 5 -7.27 -14.81 10.53
N VAL A 6 -6.81 -16.00 10.12
CA VAL A 6 -6.29 -16.23 8.76
C VAL A 6 -7.41 -16.22 7.75
N GLN A 7 -8.56 -16.81 8.09
CA GLN A 7 -9.73 -16.78 7.21
C GLN A 7 -10.23 -15.35 7.00
N ALA A 8 -10.27 -14.52 8.05
CA ALA A 8 -10.60 -13.10 7.94
C ALA A 8 -9.58 -12.33 7.06
N ALA A 9 -8.29 -12.63 7.20
CA ALA A 9 -7.24 -12.03 6.37
C ALA A 9 -7.38 -12.39 4.88
N VAL A 10 -7.70 -13.65 4.58
CA VAL A 10 -7.94 -14.14 3.20
C VAL A 10 -9.13 -13.41 2.58
N LEU A 11 -10.25 -13.31 3.30
CA LEU A 11 -11.45 -12.62 2.80
C LEU A 11 -11.18 -11.15 2.51
N GLU A 12 -10.44 -10.45 3.38
CA GLU A 12 -10.09 -9.04 3.17
C GLU A 12 -9.20 -8.86 1.93
N LEU A 13 -8.21 -9.73 1.74
CA LEU A 13 -7.35 -9.72 0.55
C LEU A 13 -8.12 -10.00 -0.73
N GLN A 14 -9.04 -10.97 -0.73
CA GLN A 14 -9.92 -11.25 -1.87
C GLN A 14 -10.82 -10.05 -2.20
N ASN A 15 -11.42 -9.42 -1.19
CA ASN A 15 -12.21 -8.20 -1.36
C ASN A 15 -11.36 -7.03 -1.90
N ARG A 16 -10.08 -6.97 -1.53
CA ARG A 16 -9.13 -5.97 -2.05
C ARG A 16 -8.78 -6.24 -3.52
N ALA A 17 -8.57 -7.50 -3.90
CA ALA A 17 -8.32 -7.90 -5.28
C ALA A 17 -9.47 -7.50 -6.21
N LEU A 18 -10.72 -7.68 -5.77
CA LEU A 18 -11.91 -7.29 -6.54
C LEU A 18 -12.03 -5.77 -6.77
N ARG A 19 -11.38 -4.94 -5.93
CA ARG A 19 -11.49 -3.48 -5.98
C ARG A 19 -10.31 -2.81 -6.68
N THR A 20 -9.16 -3.49 -6.77
CA THR A 20 -7.97 -2.93 -7.39
C THR A 20 -7.94 -3.20 -8.89
N ARG A 21 -7.42 -2.23 -9.65
CA ARG A 21 -7.09 -2.40 -11.09
C ARG A 21 -5.58 -2.36 -11.33
N ASP A 22 -4.82 -2.30 -10.25
CA ASP A 22 -3.37 -2.24 -10.28
C ASP A 22 -2.83 -3.67 -10.36
N VAL A 23 -2.14 -3.97 -11.46
CA VAL A 23 -1.58 -5.30 -11.76
C VAL A 23 -0.55 -5.71 -10.71
N TYR A 24 0.20 -4.75 -10.16
CA TYR A 24 1.12 -5.02 -9.05
C TYR A 24 0.39 -5.53 -7.82
N GLU A 25 -0.67 -4.81 -7.48
CA GLU A 25 -1.40 -5.08 -6.26
C GLU A 25 -2.11 -6.43 -6.38
N LEU A 26 -2.59 -6.79 -7.58
CA LEU A 26 -3.09 -8.14 -7.87
C LEU A 26 -2.00 -9.19 -7.69
N ASP A 27 -0.83 -9.04 -8.31
CA ASP A 27 0.29 -10.01 -8.20
C ASP A 27 0.81 -10.12 -6.75
N ARG A 28 0.77 -9.02 -6.00
CA ARG A 28 1.12 -8.97 -4.59
C ARG A 28 0.07 -9.66 -3.72
N ILE A 29 -1.22 -9.44 -3.98
CA ILE A 29 -2.31 -10.10 -3.26
C ILE A 29 -2.29 -11.61 -3.55
N ASP A 30 -2.10 -12.03 -4.79
CA ASP A 30 -2.04 -13.45 -5.15
C ASP A 30 -0.91 -14.16 -4.39
N ARG A 31 0.28 -13.56 -4.32
CA ARG A 31 1.39 -14.12 -3.53
C ARG A 31 1.14 -14.09 -2.02
N ALA A 32 0.49 -13.04 -1.52
CA ALA A 32 0.13 -12.95 -0.10
C ALA A 32 -0.91 -14.03 0.28
N LEU A 33 -1.88 -14.29 -0.59
CA LEU A 33 -2.86 -15.38 -0.42
C LEU A 33 -2.16 -16.74 -0.41
N ASP A 34 -1.25 -16.98 -1.35
CA ASP A 34 -0.43 -18.19 -1.39
C ASP A 34 0.37 -18.41 -0.10
N GLU A 35 0.93 -17.34 0.46
CA GLU A 35 1.69 -17.42 1.70
C GLU A 35 0.81 -17.75 2.91
N LEU A 36 -0.36 -17.10 3.04
CA LEU A 36 -1.30 -17.34 4.13
C LEU A 36 -1.86 -18.77 4.09
N VAL A 37 -2.15 -19.29 2.90
CA VAL A 37 -2.63 -20.66 2.71
C VAL A 37 -1.52 -21.68 2.98
N ARG A 38 -0.27 -21.39 2.60
CA ARG A 38 0.87 -22.28 2.82
C ARG A 38 1.33 -22.31 4.29
N ASN A 39 1.12 -21.22 5.05
CA ASN A 39 1.59 -21.07 6.43
C ASN A 39 0.47 -20.76 7.45
N PRO A 40 -0.61 -21.56 7.52
CA PRO A 40 -1.80 -21.21 8.29
C PRO A 40 -1.57 -21.18 9.81
N GLN A 41 -0.58 -21.92 10.33
CA GLN A 41 -0.28 -21.98 11.77
C GLN A 41 0.61 -20.83 12.25
N LYS A 42 1.49 -20.32 11.40
CA LYS A 42 2.34 -19.15 11.70
C LYS A 42 1.50 -17.89 11.90
N ALA A 43 0.26 -17.93 11.41
CA ALA A 43 -0.71 -16.85 11.47
C ALA A 43 -1.83 -17.06 12.52
N SER A 44 -1.64 -17.95 13.49
CA SER A 44 -2.67 -18.29 14.47
C SER A 44 -2.76 -17.37 15.70
N ALA A 45 -1.77 -16.50 15.93
CA ALA A 45 -1.61 -15.81 17.23
C ALA A 45 -1.80 -14.27 17.20
N SER A 46 -2.03 -13.65 16.03
CA SER A 46 -2.14 -12.20 15.93
C SER A 46 -3.39 -11.73 15.17
N ALA A 47 -3.69 -10.44 15.26
CA ALA A 47 -4.85 -9.85 14.60
C ALA A 47 -4.77 -9.99 13.06
N PRO A 48 -5.91 -10.14 12.36
CA PRO A 48 -5.96 -10.30 10.90
C PRO A 48 -5.14 -9.25 10.12
N ALA A 49 -5.19 -7.99 10.56
CA ALA A 49 -4.45 -6.88 9.94
C ALA A 49 -2.91 -7.06 10.00
N ALA A 50 -2.39 -7.73 11.03
CA ALA A 50 -0.96 -8.04 11.12
C ALA A 50 -0.56 -9.10 10.09
N HIS A 51 -1.42 -10.11 9.86
CA HIS A 51 -1.20 -11.15 8.86
C HIS A 51 -1.23 -10.60 7.44
N ILE A 52 -2.23 -9.76 7.14
CA ILE A 52 -2.32 -9.06 5.85
C ILE A 52 -1.05 -8.25 5.59
N ARG A 53 -0.60 -7.45 6.56
CA ARG A 53 0.63 -6.65 6.43
C ARG A 53 1.87 -7.52 6.17
N SER A 54 2.05 -8.57 6.97
CA SER A 54 3.23 -9.43 6.87
C SER A 54 3.27 -10.14 5.52
N ALA A 55 2.15 -10.74 5.09
CA ALA A 55 2.07 -11.46 3.83
C ALA A 55 2.25 -10.52 2.63
N LEU A 56 1.64 -9.34 2.66
CA LEU A 56 1.86 -8.31 1.64
C LEU A 56 3.31 -7.80 1.64
N GLY A 57 3.96 -7.71 2.80
CA GLY A 57 5.37 -7.31 2.92
C GLY A 57 6.33 -8.34 2.31
N HIS A 58 6.13 -9.62 2.63
CA HIS A 58 6.91 -10.71 2.04
C HIS A 58 6.66 -10.84 0.52
N ALA A 59 5.42 -10.66 0.07
CA ALA A 59 5.09 -10.62 -1.34
C ALA A 59 5.86 -9.49 -2.07
N SER A 60 5.91 -8.28 -1.51
CA SER A 60 6.70 -7.17 -2.05
C SER A 60 8.19 -7.52 -2.12
N GLN A 61 8.76 -8.12 -1.07
CA GLN A 61 10.17 -8.54 -1.06
C GLN A 61 10.45 -9.59 -2.14
N ALA A 62 9.56 -10.56 -2.32
CA ALA A 62 9.69 -11.58 -3.36
C ALA A 62 9.62 -10.97 -4.77
N ILE A 63 8.76 -9.98 -5.00
CA ILE A 63 8.71 -9.22 -6.26
C ILE A 63 10.02 -8.47 -6.49
N GLY A 64 10.50 -7.75 -5.47
CA GLY A 64 11.76 -7.01 -5.53
C GLY A 64 12.94 -7.90 -5.90
N ARG A 65 13.11 -9.03 -5.20
CA ARG A 65 14.17 -10.00 -5.49
C ARG A 65 14.09 -10.59 -6.90
N ARG A 66 12.88 -10.83 -7.43
CA ARG A 66 12.73 -11.32 -8.81
C ARG A 66 13.27 -10.31 -9.83
N ARG A 67 13.06 -9.02 -9.61
CA ARG A 67 13.61 -7.95 -10.47
C ARG A 67 15.12 -7.83 -10.36
N GLU A 68 15.68 -8.09 -9.18
CA GLU A 68 17.14 -8.14 -9.01
C GLU A 68 17.76 -9.32 -9.78
N ILE A 69 17.09 -10.48 -9.79
CA ILE A 69 17.57 -11.71 -10.45
C ILE A 69 17.35 -11.66 -11.97
N ALA A 70 16.22 -11.12 -12.41
CA ALA A 70 15.84 -10.97 -13.81
C ALA A 70 15.51 -9.50 -14.07
N PRO A 71 16.53 -8.63 -14.19
CA PRO A 71 16.32 -7.24 -14.53
C PRO A 71 15.65 -7.15 -15.91
N GLU A 72 14.72 -6.21 -16.06
CA GLU A 72 14.11 -5.93 -17.35
C GLU A 72 15.21 -5.42 -18.28
N VAL A 73 15.60 -6.25 -19.25
CA VAL A 73 16.54 -5.88 -20.30
C VAL A 73 15.72 -5.24 -21.43
N GLU A 74 16.12 -4.04 -21.85
CA GLU A 74 15.54 -3.38 -23.01
C GLU A 74 15.65 -4.29 -24.24
N LEU A 75 14.51 -4.84 -24.70
CA LEU A 75 14.40 -5.47 -26.00
C LEU A 75 14.06 -4.39 -27.02
N ASP A 76 15.06 -4.06 -27.84
CA ASP A 76 15.06 -3.25 -29.08
C ASP A 76 13.80 -2.42 -29.40
N SER A 77 13.97 -1.08 -29.31
CA SER A 77 13.30 0.11 -29.89
C SER A 77 11.85 0.13 -30.43
N GLY A 78 11.07 -0.95 -30.32
CA GLY A 78 9.65 -1.03 -30.75
C GLY A 78 8.69 -1.58 -29.70
N ALA A 79 9.20 -1.99 -28.53
CA ALA A 79 8.37 -2.45 -27.43
C ALA A 79 7.83 -1.25 -26.63
N GLU A 80 6.51 -1.22 -26.40
CA GLU A 80 5.90 -0.32 -25.41
C GLU A 80 6.68 -0.45 -24.11
N PHE A 81 7.26 0.67 -23.68
CA PHE A 81 8.05 0.74 -22.46
C PHE A 81 7.26 0.14 -21.30
N GLY A 82 7.83 -0.90 -20.66
CA GLY A 82 7.55 -1.21 -19.28
C GLY A 82 8.04 -0.03 -18.45
N ALA A 83 7.25 1.04 -18.37
CA ALA A 83 7.53 2.12 -17.45
C ALA A 83 7.65 1.50 -16.06
N GLU A 84 8.64 1.92 -15.26
CA GLU A 84 8.58 1.73 -13.81
C GLU A 84 7.18 2.15 -13.38
N ASP A 85 6.32 1.19 -13.06
CA ASP A 85 4.94 1.50 -12.77
C ASP A 85 4.98 2.32 -11.48
N GLN A 86 4.85 3.65 -11.58
CA GLN A 86 4.88 4.54 -10.42
C GLN A 86 3.81 4.13 -9.40
N ASN A 87 2.82 3.36 -9.86
CA ASN A 87 1.81 2.66 -9.08
C ASN A 87 2.41 1.70 -8.03
N PHE A 88 3.55 1.05 -8.29
CA PHE A 88 4.25 0.15 -7.35
C PHE A 88 4.57 0.84 -6.02
N ARG A 89 5.24 2.00 -6.08
CA ARG A 89 5.58 2.78 -4.87
C ARG A 89 4.33 3.35 -4.22
N LEU A 90 3.34 3.74 -5.02
CA LEU A 90 2.08 4.28 -4.53
C LEU A 90 1.30 3.25 -3.70
N VAL A 91 1.30 1.99 -4.12
CA VAL A 91 0.66 0.88 -3.40
C VAL A 91 1.29 0.66 -2.02
N ASP A 92 2.62 0.62 -1.93
CA ASP A 92 3.31 0.46 -0.65
C ASP A 92 3.11 1.66 0.28
N ILE A 93 3.12 2.87 -0.26
CA ILE A 93 2.80 4.09 0.48
C ILE A 93 1.36 4.05 1.01
N ARG A 94 0.39 3.64 0.18
CA ARG A 94 -1.02 3.49 0.60
C ARG A 94 -1.19 2.46 1.71
N LEU A 95 -0.54 1.30 1.59
CA LEU A 95 -0.60 0.26 2.62
C LEU A 95 0.01 0.75 3.94
N TRP A 96 1.14 1.46 3.87
CA TRP A 96 1.75 2.06 5.05
C TRP A 96 0.82 3.10 5.68
N ILE A 97 0.24 4.03 4.90
CA ILE A 97 -0.74 5.02 5.40
C ILE A 97 -1.89 4.36 6.14
N GLN A 98 -2.41 3.24 5.62
CA GLN A 98 -3.53 2.51 6.21
C GLN A 98 -3.18 1.76 7.50
N SER A 99 -1.92 1.34 7.65
CA SER A 99 -1.56 0.40 8.70
C SER A 99 -0.69 1.01 9.81
N GLU A 100 -0.09 2.18 9.57
CA GLU A 100 0.72 2.91 10.54
C GLU A 100 -0.15 3.56 11.62
N PRO A 101 -0.10 3.08 12.89
CA PRO A 101 -0.97 3.57 13.96
C PRO A 101 -0.68 5.02 14.38
N THR A 102 0.54 5.52 14.14
CA THR A 102 0.93 6.88 14.55
C THR A 102 0.36 7.97 13.64
N ILE A 103 -0.13 7.61 12.45
CA ILE A 103 -0.83 8.56 11.56
C ILE A 103 -2.23 8.80 12.08
N THR A 104 -2.56 10.08 12.32
CA THR A 104 -3.90 10.49 12.76
C THR A 104 -4.96 10.16 11.70
N VAL A 105 -6.21 9.90 12.13
CA VAL A 105 -7.33 9.62 11.21
C VAL A 105 -7.46 10.72 10.13
N ARG A 106 -7.32 11.98 10.54
CA ARG A 106 -7.42 13.14 9.65
C ARG A 106 -6.27 13.21 8.63
N ASP A 107 -5.04 12.96 9.06
CA ASP A 107 -3.90 12.93 8.13
C ASP A 107 -4.04 11.75 7.16
N ARG A 108 -4.50 10.61 7.65
CA ARG A 108 -4.75 9.41 6.85
C ARG A 108 -5.77 9.66 5.74
N GLU A 109 -6.88 10.32 6.05
CA GLU A 109 -7.88 10.72 5.05
C GLU A 109 -7.28 11.64 3.99
N ILE A 110 -6.56 12.69 4.41
CA ILE A 110 -5.93 13.64 3.48
C ILE A 110 -4.93 12.91 2.57
N LEU A 111 -4.07 12.06 3.13
CA LEU A 111 -3.04 11.34 2.38
C LEU A 111 -3.65 10.31 1.42
N ASN A 112 -4.74 9.63 1.79
CA ASN A 112 -5.46 8.72 0.91
C ASN A 112 -6.14 9.46 -0.25
N ASN A 113 -6.76 10.61 0.00
CA ASN A 113 -7.37 11.43 -1.06
C ASN A 113 -6.31 11.91 -2.06
N LEU A 114 -5.15 12.37 -1.55
CA LEU A 114 -4.01 12.74 -2.40
C LEU A 114 -3.47 11.54 -3.19
N ALA A 115 -3.37 10.37 -2.57
CA ALA A 115 -2.95 9.16 -3.25
C ALA A 115 -3.97 8.72 -4.31
N ALA A 116 -5.26 9.05 -4.15
CA ALA A 116 -6.32 8.82 -5.13
C ALA A 116 -6.33 9.84 -6.29
N GLY A 117 -5.42 10.82 -6.27
CA GLY A 117 -5.30 11.83 -7.32
C GLY A 117 -6.12 13.11 -7.06
N GLU A 118 -6.75 13.24 -5.89
CA GLU A 118 -7.45 14.49 -5.56
C GLU A 118 -6.47 15.65 -5.38
N SER A 119 -6.82 16.80 -5.96
CA SER A 119 -6.08 18.05 -5.80
C SER A 119 -6.58 18.87 -4.60
N ALA A 120 -5.83 19.89 -4.21
CA ALA A 120 -6.26 20.80 -3.15
C ALA A 120 -7.55 21.56 -3.54
N GLU A 121 -7.71 21.85 -4.83
CA GLU A 121 -8.87 22.51 -5.40
C GLU A 121 -10.10 21.60 -5.35
N SER A 122 -9.94 20.33 -5.71
CA SER A 122 -11.00 19.32 -5.63
C SER A 122 -11.48 19.13 -4.19
N LEU A 123 -10.54 18.97 -3.25
CA LEU A 123 -10.81 18.84 -1.82
C LEU A 123 -11.48 20.09 -1.23
N ALA A 124 -11.02 21.28 -1.63
CA ALA A 124 -11.60 22.54 -1.19
C ALA A 124 -13.05 22.72 -1.64
N ASN A 125 -13.34 22.37 -2.89
CA ASN A 125 -14.69 22.41 -3.42
C ASN A 125 -15.60 21.40 -2.69
N ARG A 126 -15.13 20.16 -2.50
CA ARG A 126 -15.87 19.09 -1.81
C ARG A 126 -16.21 19.46 -0.36
N ASP A 127 -15.25 20.03 0.36
CA ASP A 127 -15.38 20.31 1.79
C ASP A 127 -15.93 21.73 2.08
N GLY A 128 -16.18 22.55 1.04
CA GLY A 128 -16.65 23.94 1.18
C GLY A 128 -15.63 24.86 1.87
N LEU A 129 -14.33 24.62 1.66
CA LEU A 129 -13.24 25.31 2.35
C LEU A 129 -12.39 26.16 1.40
N PRO A 130 -11.71 27.21 1.90
CA PRO A 130 -10.72 27.92 1.10
C PRO A 130 -9.57 27.01 0.66
N VAL A 131 -9.19 27.08 -0.61
CA VAL A 131 -8.06 26.30 -1.18
C VAL A 131 -6.77 26.51 -0.39
N THR A 132 -6.53 27.73 0.11
CA THR A 132 -5.36 28.06 0.93
C THR A 132 -5.31 27.23 2.22
N LEU A 133 -6.45 27.07 2.90
CA LEU A 133 -6.57 26.26 4.11
C LEU A 133 -6.34 24.78 3.80
N VAL A 134 -6.90 24.27 2.70
CA VAL A 134 -6.70 22.87 2.26
C VAL A 134 -5.23 22.60 1.92
N ARG A 135 -4.56 23.50 1.21
CA ARG A 135 -3.11 23.41 0.93
C ARG A 135 -2.27 23.37 2.20
N GLN A 136 -2.63 24.16 3.22
CA GLN A 136 -1.97 24.11 4.53
C GLN A 136 -2.18 22.76 5.23
N ARG A 137 -3.41 22.22 5.21
CA ARG A 137 -3.72 20.90 5.77
C ARG A 137 -2.94 19.79 5.08
N ILE A 138 -2.91 19.78 3.75
CA ILE A 138 -2.09 18.87 2.94
C ILE A 138 -0.61 18.95 3.32
N SER A 139 -0.08 20.18 3.44
CA SER A 139 1.32 20.39 3.78
C SER A 139 1.67 19.85 5.17
N ARG A 140 0.78 20.05 6.15
CA ARG A 140 0.94 19.51 7.51
C ARG A 140 0.87 17.98 7.53
N ALA A 141 -0.14 17.38 6.89
CA ALA A 141 -0.27 15.92 6.81
C ALA A 141 0.96 15.27 6.16
N ARG A 142 1.45 15.83 5.04
CA ARG A 142 2.68 15.37 4.38
C ARG A 142 3.92 15.53 5.24
N ARG A 143 4.01 16.59 6.05
CA ARG A 143 5.15 16.81 6.94
C ARG A 143 5.15 15.77 8.07
N HIS A 144 3.99 15.58 8.70
CA HIS A 144 3.82 14.62 9.78
C HIS A 144 4.11 13.19 9.32
N ALA A 145 3.53 12.77 8.18
CA ALA A 145 3.81 11.47 7.59
C ALA A 145 5.30 11.26 7.27
N ARG A 146 5.99 12.28 6.73
CA ARG A 146 7.43 12.19 6.48
C ARG A 146 8.25 12.01 7.75
N GLN A 147 7.89 12.70 8.84
CA GLN A 147 8.57 12.54 10.12
C GLN A 147 8.41 11.12 10.67
N ILE A 148 7.18 10.57 10.61
CA ILE A 148 6.92 9.19 11.01
C ILE A 148 7.75 8.25 10.14
N TRP A 149 7.65 8.35 8.81
CA TRP A 149 8.40 7.48 7.89
C TRP A 149 9.90 7.48 8.17
N GLN A 150 10.50 8.66 8.37
CA GLN A 150 11.91 8.79 8.70
C GLN A 150 12.26 8.15 10.04
N SER A 151 11.42 8.32 11.07
CA SER A 151 11.63 7.65 12.36
C SER A 151 11.49 6.13 12.27
N SER A 152 10.59 5.62 11.43
CA SER A 152 10.42 4.18 11.20
C SER A 152 11.58 3.58 10.40
N ALA A 153 12.15 4.33 9.45
CA ALA A 153 13.25 3.89 8.60
C ALA A 153 14.62 3.88 9.30
N VAL A 154 14.78 4.62 10.41
CA VAL A 154 16.00 4.62 11.23
C VAL A 154 16.03 3.44 12.23
N VAL A 155 14.91 2.74 12.39
CA VAL A 155 14.74 1.62 13.34
C VAL A 155 14.73 0.24 12.63
N ALA A 156 14.78 0.21 11.29
CA ALA A 156 14.86 -1.01 10.47
C ALA A 156 16.30 -1.26 9.99
#